data_AF-A0A2V8WUJ5-F1
#
_entry.id   AF-A0A2V8WUJ5-F1
#
_cell.length_a   1.000
_cell.length_b   1.000
_cell.length_c   1.000
_cell.angle_alpha   90.00
_cell.angle_beta   90.00
_cell.angle_gamma   90.00
#
_symmetry.space_group_name_H-M   'P 1'
#
loop_
_entity.id
_entity.type
_entity.pdbx_description
1 polymer ?
#
loop_
_entity_poly.entity_id
_entity_poly.type
_entity_poly.pdbx_seq_one_letter_code
_entity_poly.pdbx_strand_id
1 'polypeptide(L)'
;MKITRRVFAFFLVLCAPLALFSSAQSSEKSVARGQYLVYVGTYTTKTESKGIYAYEFDSATGKLTPKGVAAETPDPSWVAVHPSGKFLYAANEAGKASTVSAFAIDAKNGKLTILNQLPSLGEDPCYLSFDKTGKYVLVA
;
A
#
# COMPACT_ATOMS: atom_id res chain seq x y z
N MET A 1 14.15 -80.83 2.62
CA MET A 1 13.92 -80.46 1.22
C MET A 1 12.45 -80.08 1.07
N LYS A 2 12.18 -78.82 0.68
CA LYS A 2 10.86 -78.18 0.49
C LYS A 2 10.05 -78.91 -0.61
N ILE A 3 8.72 -78.88 -0.76
CA ILE A 3 7.74 -77.78 -0.79
C ILE A 3 6.31 -78.33 -0.57
N THR A 4 5.45 -77.46 -0.03
CA THR A 4 4.09 -77.71 0.49
C THR A 4 2.97 -77.23 -0.44
N ARG A 5 1.86 -77.99 -0.38
CA ARG A 5 0.45 -77.86 -0.79
C ARG A 5 -0.24 -76.50 -1.11
N ARG A 6 -1.14 -76.59 -2.11
CA ARG A 6 -2.56 -76.14 -2.23
C ARG A 6 -2.84 -74.63 -2.44
N VAL A 7 -3.30 -74.21 -3.63
CA VAL A 7 -4.69 -74.16 -4.18
C VAL A 7 -5.57 -73.04 -3.59
N PHE A 8 -5.67 -71.98 -4.39
CA PHE A 8 -6.81 -71.09 -4.74
C PHE A 8 -8.03 -70.91 -3.79
N ALA A 9 -8.18 -69.63 -3.38
CA ALA A 9 -9.36 -68.75 -3.49
C ALA A 9 -10.51 -68.75 -2.45
N PHE A 10 -11.07 -67.51 -2.32
CA PHE A 10 -12.38 -67.07 -1.79
C PHE A 10 -12.54 -66.75 -0.29
N PHE A 11 -12.59 -65.47 0.12
CA PHE A 11 -13.84 -64.67 0.25
C PHE A 11 -13.60 -63.26 0.86
N LEU A 12 -14.33 -62.29 0.29
CA LEU A 12 -14.56 -60.86 0.59
C LEU A 12 -13.95 -60.20 1.84
N VAL A 13 -13.20 -59.12 1.60
CA VAL A 13 -12.82 -58.06 2.56
C VAL A 13 -13.95 -57.02 2.66
N LEU A 14 -14.31 -56.68 3.89
CA LEU A 14 -15.31 -55.70 4.32
C LEU A 14 -14.92 -54.27 3.85
N CYS A 15 -15.77 -53.64 3.04
CA CYS A 15 -15.57 -52.28 2.56
C CYS A 15 -16.11 -51.27 3.60
N ALA A 16 -15.22 -50.54 4.28
CA ALA A 16 -15.57 -49.33 5.02
C ALA A 16 -14.73 -48.18 4.44
N PRO A 17 -15.32 -47.10 3.89
CA PRO A 17 -14.54 -45.99 3.39
C PRO A 17 -14.10 -45.15 4.60
N LEU A 18 -12.83 -45.28 4.99
CA LEU A 18 -12.16 -44.29 5.81
C LEU A 18 -12.13 -42.99 4.99
N ALA A 19 -13.02 -42.06 5.30
CA ALA A 19 -13.04 -40.74 4.70
C ALA A 19 -11.69 -40.06 5.00
N LEU A 20 -10.82 -40.05 4.00
CA LEU A 20 -9.64 -39.20 3.96
C LEU A 20 -10.14 -37.75 3.90
N PHE A 21 -10.38 -37.15 5.06
CA PHE A 21 -10.42 -35.70 5.18
C PHE A 21 -9.00 -35.18 4.89
N SER A 22 -8.69 -35.05 3.60
CA SER A 22 -7.55 -34.25 3.14
C SER A 22 -7.87 -32.81 3.53
N SER A 23 -7.24 -32.33 4.59
CA SER A 23 -7.30 -30.92 4.97
C SER A 23 -6.69 -30.12 3.83
N ALA A 24 -7.53 -29.51 3.01
CA ALA A 24 -7.14 -28.47 2.06
C ALA A 24 -6.63 -27.30 2.89
N GLN A 25 -5.32 -27.27 3.13
CA GLN A 25 -4.65 -26.20 3.84
C GLN A 25 -4.60 -25.01 2.89
N SER A 26 -5.53 -24.09 3.06
CA SER A 26 -5.55 -22.84 2.32
C SER A 26 -4.25 -22.09 2.58
N SER A 27 -3.43 -21.91 1.55
CA SER A 27 -2.22 -21.09 1.66
C SER A 27 -2.63 -19.62 1.73
N GLU A 28 -2.78 -19.10 2.94
CA GLU A 28 -2.86 -17.66 3.11
C GLU A 28 -1.54 -17.05 2.64
N LYS A 29 -1.62 -16.12 1.68
CA LYS A 29 -0.45 -15.31 1.28
C LYS A 29 0.04 -14.58 2.53
N SER A 30 1.22 -14.95 3.01
CA SER A 30 1.94 -14.19 4.04
C SER A 30 2.06 -12.74 3.56
N VAL A 31 1.44 -11.81 4.28
CA VAL A 31 1.68 -10.37 4.08
C VAL A 31 3.14 -10.13 4.45
N ALA A 32 3.91 -9.55 3.52
CA ALA A 32 5.30 -9.22 3.76
C ALA A 32 5.40 -8.24 4.94
N ARG A 33 6.02 -8.70 6.04
CA ARG A 33 6.30 -7.87 7.20
C ARG A 33 7.45 -6.91 6.86
N GLY A 34 7.25 -5.62 7.11
CA GLY A 34 8.18 -4.54 6.82
C GLY A 34 7.78 -3.22 7.48
N GLN A 35 8.75 -2.28 7.46
CA GLN A 35 8.54 -0.89 7.82
C GLN A 35 8.16 -0.10 6.57
N TYR A 36 7.08 0.67 6.66
CA TYR A 36 6.58 1.49 5.56
C TYR A 36 6.61 2.96 5.94
N LEU A 37 6.98 3.81 4.99
CA LEU A 37 6.80 5.24 5.11
C LEU A 37 5.39 5.60 4.64
N VAL A 38 4.62 6.27 5.49
CA VAL A 38 3.25 6.68 5.22
C VAL A 38 3.18 8.20 5.21
N TYR A 39 2.53 8.75 4.19
CA TYR A 39 2.29 10.17 4.05
C TYR A 39 0.80 10.49 4.23
N VAL A 40 0.51 11.55 4.97
CA VAL A 40 -0.85 12.01 5.25
C VAL A 40 -0.98 13.45 4.78
N GLY A 41 -1.82 13.66 3.76
CA GLY A 41 -2.29 14.97 3.34
C GLY A 41 -3.34 15.52 4.32
N THR A 42 -3.51 16.84 4.34
CA THR A 42 -4.41 17.52 5.26
C THR A 42 -4.96 18.81 4.64
N TYR A 43 -6.04 19.34 5.20
CA TYR A 43 -6.33 20.77 5.07
C TYR A 43 -5.53 21.55 6.09
N THR A 44 -5.09 22.74 5.72
CA THR A 44 -4.32 23.70 6.52
C THR A 44 -5.14 24.93 6.87
N THR A 45 -6.05 25.35 6.00
CA THR A 45 -6.91 26.52 6.21
C THR A 45 -7.85 26.30 7.39
N LYS A 46 -7.84 27.22 8.37
CA LYS A 46 -8.63 27.16 9.62
C LYS A 46 -8.34 25.92 10.48
N THR A 47 -7.12 25.39 10.42
CA THR A 47 -6.63 24.29 11.27
C THR A 47 -5.24 24.60 11.81
N GLU A 48 -4.72 23.75 12.71
CA GLU A 48 -3.33 23.80 13.17
C GLU A 48 -2.36 23.02 12.26
N SER A 49 -2.87 22.42 11.19
CA SER A 49 -2.06 21.62 10.27
C SER A 49 -1.11 22.49 9.46
N LYS A 50 0.10 21.98 9.22
CA LYS A 50 1.13 22.65 8.42
C LYS A 50 1.25 22.14 7.00
N GLY A 51 0.60 21.03 6.65
CA GLY A 51 0.69 20.43 5.32
C GLY A 51 0.73 18.91 5.35
N ILE A 52 1.80 18.31 4.81
CA ILE A 52 1.93 16.85 4.69
C ILE A 52 2.71 16.31 5.89
N TYR A 53 2.22 15.24 6.51
CA TYR A 53 2.87 14.56 7.63
C TYR A 53 3.42 13.20 7.21
N ALA A 54 4.53 12.80 7.82
CA ALA A 54 5.12 11.48 7.62
C ALA A 54 5.01 10.63 8.89
N TYR A 55 4.83 9.33 8.68
CA TYR A 55 4.78 8.31 9.71
C TYR A 55 5.57 7.08 9.28
N GLU A 56 6.08 6.34 10.24
CA GLU A 56 6.64 5.01 10.04
C GLU A 56 5.63 3.97 10.53
N PHE A 57 5.20 3.08 9.64
CA PHE A 57 4.25 2.02 9.91
C PHE A 57 4.97 0.68 9.98
N ASP A 58 4.88 0.02 11.13
CA ASP A 58 5.30 -1.36 11.33
C ASP A 58 4.13 -2.30 11.04
N SER A 59 4.18 -2.99 9.91
CA SER A 59 3.14 -3.95 9.52
C SER A 59 3.08 -5.23 10.36
N ALA A 60 4.13 -5.55 11.12
CA ALA A 60 4.13 -6.71 12.02
C ALA A 60 3.31 -6.43 13.28
N THR A 61 3.37 -5.20 13.79
CA THR A 61 2.72 -4.79 15.04
C THR A 61 1.50 -3.90 14.84
N GLY A 62 1.32 -3.34 13.64
CA GLY A 62 0.33 -2.30 13.36
C GLY A 62 0.69 -0.93 13.92
N LYS A 63 1.89 -0.76 14.50
CA LYS A 63 2.30 0.48 15.15
C LYS A 63 2.57 1.57 14.09
N LEU A 64 1.93 2.72 14.26
CA LEU A 64 2.17 3.93 13.48
C LEU A 64 2.95 4.94 14.33
N THR A 65 4.18 5.26 13.93
CA THR A 65 5.07 6.16 14.67
C THR A 65 5.21 7.49 13.93
N PRO A 66 4.90 8.64 14.54
CA PRO A 66 5.00 9.93 13.87
C PRO A 66 6.46 10.31 13.59
N LYS A 67 6.72 10.81 12.38
CA LYS A 67 7.99 11.44 11.97
C LYS A 67 7.90 12.96 11.95
N GLY A 68 6.68 13.51 12.06
CA GLY A 68 6.37 14.93 12.05
C GLY A 68 6.01 15.46 10.66
N VAL A 69 6.08 16.79 10.50
CA VAL A 69 5.81 17.46 9.23
C VAL A 69 6.83 17.04 8.18
N ALA A 70 6.36 16.50 7.06
CA ALA A 70 7.16 16.08 5.93
C ALA A 70 7.46 17.24 4.98
N ALA A 71 6.45 18.07 4.68
CA ALA A 71 6.55 19.34 3.97
C ALA A 71 5.45 20.29 4.42
N GLU A 72 5.80 21.57 4.52
CA GLU A 72 4.81 22.65 4.66
C GLU A 72 4.29 23.04 3.28
N THR A 73 2.98 22.97 3.08
CA THR A 73 2.32 23.29 1.82
C THR A 73 0.83 23.55 2.09
N PRO A 74 0.18 24.49 1.38
CA PRO A 74 -1.22 24.82 1.64
C PRO A 74 -2.15 23.71 1.15
N ASP A 75 -3.09 23.33 2.01
CA ASP A 75 -4.24 22.46 1.73
C ASP A 75 -3.94 21.21 0.86
N PRO A 76 -2.90 20.39 1.17
CA PRO A 76 -2.59 19.17 0.43
C PRO A 76 -3.63 18.07 0.74
N SER A 77 -4.86 18.21 0.26
CA SER A 77 -5.98 17.32 0.59
C SER A 77 -5.81 15.91 0.04
N TRP A 78 -5.06 15.76 -1.07
CA TRP A 78 -4.69 14.47 -1.66
C TRP A 78 -3.19 14.37 -1.88
N VAL A 79 -2.62 13.19 -1.61
CA VAL A 79 -1.21 12.88 -1.92
C VAL A 79 -1.10 11.56 -2.67
N ALA A 80 -0.22 11.49 -3.67
CA ALA A 80 0.05 10.30 -4.45
C ALA A 80 1.56 10.08 -4.60
N VAL A 81 2.03 8.90 -4.23
CA VAL A 81 3.44 8.50 -4.45
C VAL A 81 3.57 7.99 -5.89
N HIS A 82 4.54 8.53 -6.62
CA HIS A 82 4.88 8.06 -7.95
C HIS A 82 5.34 6.59 -7.91
N PRO A 83 5.04 5.75 -8.92
CA PRO A 83 5.37 4.31 -8.91
C PRO A 83 6.85 3.97 -8.64
N SER A 84 7.78 4.88 -8.91
CA SER A 84 9.20 4.73 -8.58
C SER A 84 9.52 4.80 -7.08
N GLY A 85 8.59 5.28 -6.24
CA GLY A 85 8.79 5.52 -4.82
C GLY A 85 9.69 6.72 -4.48
N LYS A 86 10.16 7.47 -5.48
CA LYS A 86 11.11 8.59 -5.29
C LYS A 86 10.45 9.96 -5.20
N PHE A 87 9.19 10.06 -5.62
CA PHE A 87 8.47 11.32 -5.71
C PHE A 87 7.08 11.21 -5.11
N LEU A 88 6.60 12.29 -4.53
CA LEU A 88 5.23 12.45 -4.05
C LEU A 88 4.62 13.68 -4.71
N TYR A 89 3.36 13.57 -5.12
CA TYR A 89 2.59 14.67 -5.68
C TYR A 89 1.44 14.98 -4.74
N ALA A 90 1.09 16.27 -4.60
CA ALA A 90 -0.01 16.73 -3.78
C ALA A 90 -0.97 17.59 -4.60
N ALA A 91 -2.27 17.36 -4.46
CA ALA A 91 -3.29 18.30 -4.91
C ALA A 91 -3.49 19.32 -3.79
N ASN A 92 -3.29 20.60 -4.11
CA ASN A 92 -3.42 21.70 -3.17
C ASN A 92 -4.77 22.38 -3.42
N GLU A 93 -5.73 22.13 -2.54
CA GLU A 93 -7.14 22.51 -2.63
C GLU A 93 -7.35 23.91 -2.04
N ALA A 94 -6.95 24.93 -2.79
CA ALA A 94 -6.83 26.32 -2.33
C ALA A 94 -7.68 27.30 -3.16
N GLY A 95 -8.86 26.87 -3.61
CA GLY A 95 -9.78 27.64 -4.45
C GLY A 95 -9.12 28.10 -5.74
N LYS A 96 -9.19 29.40 -6.03
CA LYS A 96 -8.56 30.04 -7.21
C LYS A 96 -7.04 29.91 -7.27
N ALA A 97 -6.38 29.66 -6.13
CA ALA A 97 -4.94 29.49 -6.04
C ALA A 97 -4.53 28.01 -6.05
N SER A 98 -5.43 27.12 -6.48
CA SER A 98 -5.18 25.68 -6.50
C SER A 98 -4.02 25.30 -7.41
N THR A 99 -3.25 24.33 -6.94
CA THR A 99 -2.03 23.87 -7.60
C THR A 99 -1.85 22.37 -7.45
N VAL A 100 -0.91 21.82 -8.21
CA VAL A 100 -0.32 20.51 -7.97
C VAL A 100 1.16 20.70 -7.67
N SER A 101 1.60 20.21 -6.52
CA SER A 101 2.99 20.26 -6.08
C SER A 101 3.65 18.90 -6.25
N ALA A 102 4.91 18.87 -6.69
CA ALA A 102 5.73 17.66 -6.72
C ALA A 102 6.91 17.78 -5.76
N PHE A 103 7.21 16.70 -5.06
CA PHE A 103 8.25 16.61 -4.05
C PHE A 103 9.16 15.41 -4.28
N ALA A 104 10.44 15.55 -3.97
CA ALA A 104 11.36 14.42 -3.80
C ALA A 104 11.23 13.83 -2.39
N ILE A 105 11.23 12.50 -2.31
CA ILE A 105 11.17 11.75 -1.04
C ILE A 105 12.59 11.47 -0.54
N ASP A 106 12.91 11.91 0.68
CA ASP A 106 14.04 11.39 1.43
C ASP A 106 13.61 10.11 2.18
N ALA A 107 13.98 8.96 1.63
CA ALA A 107 13.61 7.65 2.18
C ALA A 107 14.19 7.37 3.58
N LYS A 108 15.21 8.12 4.05
CA LYS A 108 15.83 7.88 5.36
C LYS A 108 15.04 8.49 6.50
N ASN A 109 14.51 9.70 6.28
CA ASN A 109 13.85 10.48 7.33
C ASN A 109 12.38 10.80 7.04
N GLY A 110 11.93 10.56 5.81
CA GLY A 110 10.57 10.82 5.33
C GLY A 110 10.27 12.28 5.00
N LYS A 111 11.29 13.15 4.95
CA LYS A 111 11.11 14.54 4.54
C LYS A 111 10.85 14.65 3.04
N LEU A 112 10.13 15.69 2.68
CA LEU A 112 9.77 16.02 1.31
C LEU A 112 10.45 17.33 0.92
N THR A 113 11.16 17.32 -0.22
CA THR A 113 11.76 18.52 -0.79
C THR A 113 10.96 18.93 -2.01
N ILE A 114 10.43 20.16 -2.03
CA ILE A 114 9.67 20.68 -3.18
C ILE A 114 10.55 20.68 -4.44
N LEU A 115 10.01 20.18 -5.55
CA LEU A 115 10.66 20.17 -6.86
C LEU A 115 10.06 21.24 -7.76
N ASN A 116 8.74 21.26 -7.85
CA ASN A 116 7.98 22.28 -8.56
C ASN A 116 6.53 22.33 -8.07
N GLN A 117 5.83 23.37 -8.49
CA GLN A 117 4.41 23.58 -8.27
C GLN A 117 3.83 24.21 -9.53
N LEU A 118 2.71 23.69 -10.01
CA LEU A 118 2.03 24.18 -11.20
C LEU A 118 0.56 24.45 -10.90
N PRO A 119 -0.09 25.45 -11.54
CA PRO A 119 -1.53 25.64 -11.42
C PRO A 119 -2.29 24.38 -11.85
N SER A 120 -3.35 24.04 -11.12
CA SER A 120 -4.26 22.94 -11.51
C SER A 120 -5.15 23.29 -12.70
N LEU A 121 -5.21 24.58 -13.08
CA LEU A 121 -6.07 25.14 -14.13
C LEU A 121 -7.59 24.98 -13.85
N GLY A 122 -7.93 24.67 -12.61
CA GLY A 122 -9.28 24.59 -12.05
C GLY A 122 -9.21 24.79 -10.54
N GLU A 123 -10.35 25.06 -9.90
CA GLU A 123 -10.42 25.23 -8.45
C GLU A 123 -10.56 23.88 -7.74
N ASP A 124 -9.96 23.77 -6.56
CA ASP A 124 -10.13 22.68 -5.60
C ASP A 124 -9.92 21.26 -6.14
N PRO A 125 -8.74 20.96 -6.72
CA PRO A 125 -8.39 19.59 -7.11
C PRO A 125 -8.33 18.72 -5.86
N CYS A 126 -9.03 17.59 -5.91
CA CYS A 126 -9.26 16.72 -4.76
C CYS A 126 -8.71 15.30 -4.98
N TYR A 127 -8.17 15.01 -6.15
CA TYR A 127 -7.65 13.67 -6.47
C TYR A 127 -6.51 13.69 -7.48
N LEU A 128 -5.51 12.81 -7.25
CA LEU A 128 -4.42 12.55 -8.18
C LEU A 128 -4.30 11.05 -8.46
N SER A 129 -4.04 10.70 -9.72
CA SER A 129 -3.65 9.35 -10.12
C SER A 129 -2.57 9.35 -11.18
N PHE A 130 -1.68 8.37 -11.14
CA PHE A 130 -0.70 8.17 -12.20
C PHE A 130 -1.27 7.28 -13.29
N ASP A 131 -0.87 7.52 -14.53
CA ASP A 131 -1.01 6.52 -15.57
C ASP A 131 -0.14 5.29 -15.26
N LYS A 132 -0.40 4.16 -15.94
CA LYS A 132 0.32 2.89 -15.68
C LYS A 132 1.83 2.98 -15.86
N THR A 133 2.31 3.91 -16.69
CA THR A 133 3.75 4.12 -16.93
C THR A 133 4.38 5.06 -15.91
N GLY A 134 3.58 5.81 -15.13
CA GLY A 134 4.03 6.85 -14.21
C GLY A 134 4.47 8.15 -14.90
N LYS A 135 4.36 8.24 -16.23
CA LYS A 135 4.81 9.40 -17.00
C LYS A 135 3.91 10.63 -16.79
N TYR A 136 2.63 10.41 -16.53
CA TYR A 136 1.63 11.45 -16.37
C TYR A 136 0.88 11.27 -15.04
N VAL A 137 0.56 12.39 -14.41
CA VAL A 137 -0.38 12.47 -13.30
C VAL A 137 -1.65 13.17 -13.79
N LEU A 138 -2.79 12.58 -13.49
CA LEU A 138 -4.12 13.11 -13.79
C LEU A 138 -4.66 13.76 -12.52
N VAL A 139 -5.36 14.87 -12.71
CA VAL A 139 -5.91 15.74 -11.66
C VAL A 139 -7.42 15.79 -11.83
N ALA A 140 -8.17 15.68 -10.73
CA ALA A 140 -9.61 15.89 -10.70
C ALA A 140 -9.96 16.92 -9.62
#